data_AF-A0A5C7ULT4-F1
#
_entry.id   AF-A0A5C7ULT4-F1
#
_cell.length_a   1.000
_cell.length_b   1.000
_cell.length_c   1.000
_cell.angle_alpha   90.00
_cell.angle_beta   90.00
_cell.angle_gamma   90.00
#
_symmetry.space_group_name_H-M   'P 1'
#
loop_
_entity.id
_entity.type
_entity.pdbx_description
1 polymer ?
#
loop_
_entity_poly.entity_id
_entity_poly.type
_entity_poly.pdbx_seq_one_letter_code
_entity_poly.pdbx_strand_id
1 'polypeptide(L)'
;YVRITSFQERTIPDLAKKLNDLSAQNGQIKGLVLDLRNNGGGLLQGAVGVSAAFLPSDALVVSTKGQSEDAKQLFTANFNNYRLSENKDVFAELPQVFKKVPMVVLVNAFSASASEIVAGALQDHKRATIMGKTTFGKGSVQTVRPLSADSALKLTTAYYYTPSGKSIQAFGVKPDIPVDQNAEGDPDDVLITREIDSEKHLKNKQSSEEKLINDREKRRLEELQRIEEINAKKTPEEKEKDRKKRPVEFGSTEDFMLTQAAAYLKGQPVKRSKSRLE
;
A
#
# COMPACT_ATOMS: atom_id res chain seq x y z
N TYR A 1 -7.20 7.01 -13.09
CA TYR A 1 -7.04 5.80 -12.26
C TYR A 1 -5.89 5.01 -12.83
N VAL A 2 -4.96 4.57 -11.99
CA VAL A 2 -3.84 3.70 -12.35
C VAL A 2 -3.71 2.63 -11.28
N ARG A 3 -3.53 1.37 -11.68
CA ARG A 3 -3.34 0.24 -10.77
C ARG A 3 -1.98 -0.37 -11.00
N ILE A 4 -1.26 -0.64 -9.92
CA ILE A 4 0.01 -1.38 -9.93
C ILE A 4 -0.22 -2.67 -9.16
N THR A 5 -0.13 -3.80 -9.86
CA THR A 5 -0.36 -5.13 -9.29
C THR A 5 0.89 -5.75 -8.67
N SER A 6 2.08 -5.35 -9.13
CA SER A 6 3.38 -5.72 -8.57
C SER A 6 4.46 -4.74 -9.03
N PHE A 7 5.56 -4.66 -8.28
CA PHE A 7 6.73 -3.85 -8.63
C PHE A 7 7.79 -4.71 -9.33
N GLN A 8 7.84 -4.60 -10.65
CA GLN A 8 8.76 -5.31 -11.53
C GLN A 8 9.64 -4.31 -12.28
N GLU A 9 10.57 -4.82 -13.10
CA GLU A 9 11.51 -3.99 -13.87
C GLU A 9 10.78 -2.96 -14.74
N ARG A 10 9.70 -3.38 -15.39
CA ARG A 10 8.90 -2.55 -16.31
C ARG A 10 7.91 -1.58 -15.63
N THR A 11 7.75 -1.62 -14.31
CA THR A 11 6.73 -0.81 -13.62
C THR A 11 6.92 0.69 -13.85
N ILE A 12 8.17 1.18 -13.83
CA ILE A 12 8.50 2.59 -14.01
C ILE A 12 8.17 3.09 -15.43
N PRO A 13 8.68 2.48 -16.51
CA PRO A 13 8.35 2.93 -17.87
C PRO A 13 6.87 2.75 -18.22
N ASP A 14 6.23 1.69 -17.73
CA ASP A 14 4.80 1.46 -17.99
C ASP A 14 3.92 2.47 -17.26
N LEU A 15 4.28 2.86 -16.03
CA LEU A 15 3.63 3.95 -15.32
C LEU A 15 3.79 5.27 -16.07
N ALA A 16 5.01 5.63 -16.49
CA ALA A 16 5.28 6.86 -17.23
C ALA A 16 4.44 6.94 -18.51
N LYS A 17 4.41 5.85 -19.28
CA LYS A 17 3.55 5.73 -20.47
C LYS A 17 2.08 5.95 -20.11
N LYS A 18 1.57 5.25 -19.09
CA LYS A 18 0.15 5.36 -18.70
C LYS A 18 -0.23 6.77 -18.24
N LEU A 19 0.64 7.45 -17.52
CA LEU A 19 0.42 8.83 -17.09
C LEU A 19 0.45 9.80 -18.28
N ASN A 20 1.38 9.63 -19.23
CA ASN A 20 1.38 10.42 -20.46
C ASN A 20 0.11 10.20 -21.29
N ASP A 21 -0.34 8.95 -21.45
CA ASP A 21 -1.60 8.63 -22.13
C ASP A 21 -2.80 9.31 -21.45
N LEU A 22 -2.85 9.30 -20.11
CA LEU A 22 -3.90 9.98 -19.34
C LEU A 22 -3.84 11.50 -19.50
N SER A 23 -2.66 12.09 -19.62
CA SER A 23 -2.51 13.53 -19.84
C SER A 23 -2.82 13.96 -21.28
N ALA A 24 -2.67 13.06 -22.25
CA ALA A 24 -2.98 13.32 -23.65
C ALA A 24 -4.47 13.18 -23.98
N GLN A 25 -5.24 12.46 -23.16
CA GLN A 25 -6.69 12.41 -23.30
C GLN A 25 -7.27 13.81 -23.06
N ASN A 26 -8.00 14.34 -24.03
CA ASN A 26 -8.59 15.70 -24.02
C ASN A 26 -9.43 15.93 -22.74
N GLY A 27 -8.81 16.52 -21.73
CA GLY A 27 -9.44 16.81 -20.45
C GLY A 27 -8.41 17.20 -19.40
N GLN A 28 -8.74 18.20 -18.59
CA GLN A 28 -7.91 18.54 -17.44
C GLN A 28 -8.04 17.44 -16.39
N ILE A 29 -6.93 16.79 -16.05
CA ILE A 29 -6.89 15.82 -14.94
C ILE A 29 -7.22 16.57 -13.64
N LYS A 30 -8.33 16.20 -13.00
CA LYS A 30 -8.79 16.82 -11.74
C LYS A 30 -8.33 16.07 -10.48
N GLY A 31 -7.92 14.82 -10.63
CA GLY A 31 -7.46 13.99 -9.53
C GLY A 31 -6.92 12.65 -10.03
N LEU A 32 -6.16 11.98 -9.17
CA LEU A 32 -5.55 10.70 -9.47
C LEU A 32 -5.86 9.69 -8.37
N VAL A 33 -6.19 8.47 -8.77
CA VAL A 33 -6.25 7.32 -7.87
C VAL A 33 -5.16 6.35 -8.28
N LEU A 34 -4.24 6.04 -7.36
CA LEU A 34 -3.24 4.99 -7.48
C LEU A 34 -3.69 3.79 -6.65
N ASP A 35 -3.87 2.65 -7.29
CA ASP A 35 -4.39 1.45 -6.65
C ASP A 35 -3.29 0.41 -6.42
N LEU A 36 -3.01 0.14 -5.14
CA LEU A 36 -2.01 -0.82 -4.67
C LEU A 36 -2.66 -1.99 -3.91
N ARG A 37 -3.98 -2.15 -3.99
CA ARG A 37 -4.68 -3.28 -3.37
C ARG A 37 -4.22 -4.61 -3.99
N ASN A 38 -4.03 -5.61 -3.12
CA ASN A 38 -3.51 -6.93 -3.49
C ASN A 38 -2.13 -6.89 -4.17
N ASN A 39 -1.31 -5.87 -3.88
CA ASN A 39 0.06 -5.78 -4.35
C ASN A 39 1.03 -6.12 -3.21
N GLY A 40 1.56 -7.35 -3.22
CA GLY A 40 2.53 -7.85 -2.24
C GLY A 40 3.93 -7.23 -2.32
N GLY A 41 4.13 -6.25 -3.20
CA GLY A 41 5.36 -5.50 -3.38
C GLY A 41 6.16 -5.94 -4.60
N GLY A 42 7.48 -5.97 -4.44
CA GLY A 42 8.43 -6.27 -5.51
C GLY A 42 9.73 -5.48 -5.34
N LEU A 43 10.28 -4.97 -6.44
CA LEU A 43 11.55 -4.24 -6.46
C LEU A 43 11.46 -2.93 -5.66
N LEU A 44 12.45 -2.68 -4.79
CA LEU A 44 12.60 -1.45 -4.02
C LEU A 44 12.71 -0.23 -4.95
N GLN A 45 13.55 -0.31 -5.97
CA GLN A 45 13.73 0.73 -6.98
C GLN A 45 12.41 1.07 -7.67
N GLY A 46 11.56 0.07 -7.92
CA GLY A 46 10.21 0.28 -8.43
C GLY A 46 9.36 1.14 -7.48
N ALA A 47 9.41 0.89 -6.17
CA ALA A 47 8.73 1.72 -5.18
C ALA A 47 9.25 3.17 -5.20
N VAL A 48 10.58 3.33 -5.21
CA VAL A 48 11.23 4.65 -5.25
C VAL A 48 10.84 5.42 -6.52
N GLY A 49 10.86 4.77 -7.68
CA GLY A 49 10.47 5.38 -8.95
C GLY A 49 8.99 5.76 -9.00
N VAL A 50 8.10 4.88 -8.54
CA VAL A 50 6.66 5.19 -8.46
C VAL A 50 6.41 6.39 -7.53
N SER A 51 7.08 6.48 -6.38
CA SER A 51 7.00 7.66 -5.52
C SER A 51 7.57 8.91 -6.20
N ALA A 52 8.67 8.78 -6.95
CA ALA A 52 9.31 9.90 -7.66
C ALA A 52 8.42 10.54 -8.74
N ALA A 53 7.51 9.75 -9.36
CA ALA A 53 6.53 10.27 -10.30
C ALA A 53 5.61 11.35 -9.68
N PHE A 54 5.40 11.29 -8.36
CA PHE A 54 4.42 12.14 -7.66
C PHE A 54 5.04 13.11 -6.65
N LEU A 55 6.29 12.90 -6.24
CA LEU A 55 7.01 13.73 -5.28
C LEU A 55 7.93 14.76 -5.95
N PRO A 56 8.30 15.85 -5.25
CA PRO A 56 9.39 16.72 -5.68
C PRO A 56 10.69 15.95 -5.86
N SER A 57 11.58 16.44 -6.73
CA SER A 57 12.91 15.86 -6.91
C SER A 57 13.67 15.83 -5.58
N ASP A 58 14.43 14.76 -5.36
CA ASP A 58 15.24 14.53 -4.16
C ASP A 58 14.47 14.42 -2.84
N ALA A 59 13.13 14.40 -2.87
CA ALA A 59 12.33 14.09 -1.68
C ALA A 59 12.65 12.69 -1.16
N LEU A 60 12.87 12.54 0.15
CA LEU A 60 13.11 11.24 0.76
C LEU A 60 11.89 10.33 0.56
N VAL A 61 12.10 9.14 0.00
CA VAL A 61 11.03 8.13 -0.19
C VAL A 61 11.08 7.12 0.94
N VAL A 62 12.24 6.55 1.21
CA VAL A 62 12.42 5.51 2.23
C VAL A 62 13.87 5.51 2.70
N SER A 63 14.07 5.10 3.94
CA SER A 63 15.40 4.79 4.46
C SER A 63 15.47 3.36 4.95
N THR A 64 16.65 2.75 4.87
CA THR A 64 16.95 1.45 5.45
C THR A 64 17.84 1.61 6.66
N LYS A 65 17.63 0.79 7.71
CA LYS A 65 18.56 0.70 8.84
C LYS A 65 18.81 -0.76 9.19
N GLY A 66 20.03 -1.22 8.90
CA GLY A 66 20.54 -2.53 9.27
C GLY A 66 21.67 -2.46 10.29
N GLN A 67 22.31 -3.60 10.54
CA GLN A 67 23.45 -3.70 11.46
C GLN A 67 24.74 -3.14 10.83
N SER A 68 24.95 -3.36 9.53
CA SER A 68 26.11 -2.90 8.79
C SER A 68 25.88 -1.51 8.18
N GLU A 69 26.97 -0.80 7.87
CA GLU A 69 26.89 0.54 7.25
C GLU A 69 26.28 0.49 5.84
N ASP A 70 26.56 -0.55 5.04
CA ASP A 70 25.96 -0.72 3.71
C ASP A 70 24.44 -0.96 3.76
N ALA A 71 23.91 -1.36 4.92
CA ALA A 71 22.50 -1.56 5.16
C ALA A 71 21.78 -0.30 5.70
N LYS A 72 22.50 0.82 5.82
CA LYS A 72 21.95 2.14 6.17
C LYS A 72 21.94 3.03 4.93
N GLN A 73 20.80 3.10 4.25
CA GLN A 73 20.70 3.83 2.98
C GLN A 73 19.52 4.81 3.00
N LEU A 74 19.64 5.89 2.24
CA LEU A 74 18.58 6.85 1.98
C LEU A 74 18.23 6.76 0.50
N PHE A 75 16.95 6.54 0.20
CA PHE A 75 16.44 6.52 -1.16
C PHE A 75 15.56 7.73 -1.37
N THR A 76 16.01 8.64 -2.23
CA THR A 76 15.29 9.85 -2.61
C THR A 76 14.64 9.70 -3.99
N ALA A 77 13.68 10.56 -4.29
CA ALA A 77 13.02 10.69 -5.59
C ALA A 77 13.98 11.27 -6.66
N ASN A 78 15.02 10.49 -6.99
CA ASN A 78 16.08 10.82 -7.93
C ASN A 78 16.34 9.60 -8.81
N PHE A 79 16.54 9.83 -10.12
CA PHE A 79 16.78 8.78 -11.11
C PHE A 79 17.86 7.78 -10.69
N ASN A 80 18.95 8.22 -10.05
CA ASN A 80 20.01 7.32 -9.58
C ASN A 80 19.52 6.27 -8.58
N ASN A 81 18.46 6.55 -7.81
CA ASN A 81 17.91 5.64 -6.79
C ASN A 81 16.83 4.69 -7.34
N TYR A 82 16.30 4.94 -8.54
CA TYR A 82 15.29 4.08 -9.16
C TYR A 82 15.63 3.59 -10.57
N ARG A 83 16.82 3.93 -11.08
CA ARG A 83 17.33 3.43 -12.36
C ARG A 83 17.48 1.92 -12.29
N LEU A 84 16.81 1.22 -13.21
CA LEU A 84 16.98 -0.20 -13.42
C LEU A 84 17.74 -0.41 -14.73
N SER A 85 17.07 -0.80 -15.82
CA SER A 85 17.69 -0.98 -17.14
C SER A 85 17.60 0.26 -18.04
N GLU A 86 16.92 1.31 -17.60
CA GLU A 86 16.73 2.53 -18.39
C GLU A 86 17.97 3.43 -18.42
N ASN A 87 18.26 3.98 -19.60
CA ASN A 87 19.36 4.93 -19.80
C ASN A 87 18.95 6.39 -19.63
N LYS A 88 17.64 6.68 -19.56
CA LYS A 88 17.07 8.03 -19.41
C LYS A 88 15.97 8.02 -18.37
N ASP A 89 15.85 9.12 -17.63
CA ASP A 89 14.75 9.34 -16.71
C ASP A 89 13.44 9.59 -17.47
N VAL A 90 12.55 8.60 -17.43
CA VAL A 90 11.22 8.65 -18.07
C VAL A 90 10.26 9.62 -17.38
N PHE A 91 10.55 10.05 -16.15
CA PHE A 91 9.73 11.01 -15.42
C PHE A 91 10.17 12.46 -15.58
N ALA A 92 11.35 12.72 -16.16
CA ALA A 92 11.86 14.07 -16.37
C ALA A 92 10.93 14.94 -17.24
N GLU A 93 10.26 14.33 -18.21
CA GLU A 93 9.31 14.97 -19.13
C GLU A 93 7.85 14.77 -18.72
N LEU A 94 7.61 14.14 -17.56
CA LEU A 94 6.25 13.86 -17.10
C LEU A 94 5.49 15.16 -16.80
N PRO A 95 4.23 15.31 -17.25
CA PRO A 95 3.41 16.48 -16.96
C PRO A 95 3.35 16.80 -15.46
N GLN A 96 3.71 18.03 -15.10
CA GLN A 96 3.76 18.49 -13.70
C GLN A 96 2.40 18.43 -12.97
N VAL A 97 1.30 18.30 -13.73
CA VAL A 97 -0.05 18.07 -13.20
C VAL A 97 -0.07 16.89 -12.22
N PHE A 98 0.69 15.83 -12.47
CA PHE A 98 0.72 14.63 -11.61
C PHE A 98 1.39 14.84 -10.26
N LYS A 99 2.15 15.92 -10.06
CA LYS A 99 2.69 16.30 -8.75
C LYS A 99 1.76 17.23 -7.96
N LYS A 100 0.74 17.80 -8.63
CA LYS A 100 -0.11 18.87 -8.07
C LYS A 100 -1.56 18.44 -7.83
N VAL A 101 -2.12 17.60 -8.69
CA VAL A 101 -3.54 17.20 -8.58
C VAL A 101 -3.78 16.38 -7.31
N PRO A 102 -4.96 16.55 -6.66
CA PRO A 102 -5.38 15.72 -5.54
C PRO A 102 -5.24 14.23 -5.86
N MET A 103 -4.73 13.47 -4.89
CA MET A 103 -4.38 12.07 -5.09
C MET A 103 -4.87 11.21 -3.93
N VAL A 104 -5.43 10.05 -4.27
CA VAL A 104 -5.74 8.98 -3.31
C VAL A 104 -4.92 7.75 -3.66
N VAL A 105 -4.36 7.09 -2.64
CA VAL A 105 -3.76 5.75 -2.78
C VAL A 105 -4.69 4.74 -2.13
N LEU A 106 -5.13 3.75 -2.90
CA LEU A 106 -5.93 2.63 -2.39
C LEU A 106 -5.02 1.51 -1.90
N VAL A 107 -5.24 1.06 -0.67
CA VAL A 107 -4.49 -0.02 -0.04
C VAL A 107 -5.41 -0.98 0.69
N ASN A 108 -4.94 -2.21 0.89
CA ASN A 108 -5.60 -3.16 1.76
C ASN A 108 -4.59 -4.04 2.51
N ALA A 109 -5.08 -5.01 3.28
CA ALA A 109 -4.25 -5.92 4.08
C ALA A 109 -3.26 -6.76 3.25
N PHE A 110 -3.43 -6.85 1.94
CA PHE A 110 -2.53 -7.55 1.02
C PHE A 110 -1.54 -6.61 0.30
N SER A 111 -1.64 -5.30 0.52
CA SER A 111 -0.60 -4.35 0.16
C SER A 111 0.59 -4.56 1.08
N ALA A 112 1.76 -4.90 0.54
CA ALA A 112 2.95 -5.22 1.34
C ALA A 112 4.24 -4.65 0.75
N SER A 113 5.29 -4.52 1.58
CA SER A 113 6.66 -4.22 1.16
C SER A 113 6.74 -2.93 0.30
N ALA A 114 7.15 -3.02 -0.97
CA ALA A 114 7.22 -1.89 -1.90
C ALA A 114 5.92 -1.06 -1.97
N SER A 115 4.74 -1.68 -1.85
CA SER A 115 3.46 -0.97 -1.78
C SER A 115 3.35 -0.08 -0.55
N GLU A 116 3.86 -0.57 0.59
CA GLU A 116 3.86 0.14 1.87
C GLU A 116 4.88 1.29 1.87
N ILE A 117 6.00 1.13 1.16
CA ILE A 117 6.96 2.21 0.91
C ILE A 117 6.27 3.34 0.14
N VAL A 118 5.58 3.04 -0.96
CA VAL A 118 4.88 4.06 -1.75
C VAL A 118 3.79 4.74 -0.92
N ALA A 119 2.95 3.97 -0.23
CA ALA A 119 1.89 4.51 0.61
C ALA A 119 2.45 5.40 1.74
N GLY A 120 3.43 4.90 2.50
CA GLY A 120 4.06 5.65 3.59
C GLY A 120 4.78 6.91 3.13
N ALA A 121 5.50 6.85 2.01
CA ALA A 121 6.17 8.03 1.46
C ALA A 121 5.18 9.11 1.02
N LEU A 122 4.15 8.73 0.27
CA LEU A 122 3.15 9.69 -0.21
C LEU A 122 2.29 10.25 0.94
N GLN A 123 2.03 9.45 1.98
CA GLN A 123 1.33 9.88 3.19
C GLN A 123 2.16 10.90 3.99
N ASP A 124 3.42 10.58 4.29
CA ASP A 124 4.28 11.42 5.12
C ASP A 124 4.58 12.78 4.47
N HIS A 125 4.69 12.83 3.14
CA HIS A 125 4.80 14.07 2.38
C HIS A 125 3.48 14.82 2.22
N LYS A 126 2.37 14.30 2.76
CA LYS A 126 1.00 14.80 2.54
C LYS A 126 0.67 14.94 1.05
N ARG A 127 1.30 14.11 0.21
CA ARG A 127 1.11 14.13 -1.24
C ARG A 127 -0.18 13.41 -1.61
N ALA A 128 -0.53 12.33 -0.92
CA ALA A 128 -1.76 11.59 -1.18
C ALA A 128 -2.47 11.21 0.12
N THR A 129 -3.80 11.10 0.03
CA THR A 129 -4.61 10.49 1.08
C THR A 129 -4.60 8.99 0.91
N ILE A 130 -4.24 8.25 1.95
CA ILE A 130 -4.29 6.79 1.97
C ILE A 130 -5.70 6.35 2.37
N MET A 131 -6.33 5.54 1.52
CA MET A 131 -7.71 5.08 1.72
C MET A 131 -7.78 3.56 1.62
N GLY A 132 -8.59 2.94 2.47
CA GLY A 132 -8.84 1.50 2.45
C GLY A 132 -8.60 0.86 3.81
N LYS A 133 -7.78 -0.20 3.85
CA LYS A 133 -7.46 -0.94 5.08
C LYS A 133 -5.97 -0.88 5.38
N THR A 134 -5.62 -0.99 6.66
CA THR A 134 -4.22 -1.06 7.10
C THR A 134 -3.51 -2.21 6.38
N THR A 135 -2.30 -1.91 5.91
CA THR A 135 -1.50 -2.81 5.06
C THR A 135 -0.90 -3.99 5.84
N PHE A 136 -0.17 -4.86 5.15
CA PHE A 136 0.31 -6.13 5.70
C PHE A 136 1.33 -5.97 6.85
N GLY A 137 2.25 -5.01 6.77
CA GLY A 137 3.29 -4.77 7.77
C GLY A 137 4.66 -5.37 7.46
N LYS A 138 4.98 -5.65 6.19
CA LYS A 138 6.29 -6.19 5.82
C LYS A 138 7.29 -5.05 5.58
N GLY A 139 7.95 -4.63 6.65
CA GLY A 139 8.94 -3.55 6.66
C GLY A 139 10.38 -4.03 6.68
N SER A 140 10.70 -5.23 6.18
CA SER A 140 12.06 -5.79 6.20
C SER A 140 12.71 -5.85 4.81
N VAL A 141 14.01 -5.61 4.78
CA VAL A 141 14.86 -5.67 3.58
C VAL A 141 15.51 -7.04 3.51
N GLN A 142 15.38 -7.72 2.37
CA GLN A 142 16.07 -8.97 2.12
C GLN A 142 17.16 -8.77 1.06
N THR A 143 18.40 -9.06 1.42
CA THR A 143 19.56 -9.01 0.53
C THR A 143 19.88 -10.42 0.04
N VAL A 144 20.09 -10.58 -1.27
CA VAL A 144 20.58 -11.82 -1.87
C VAL A 144 22.10 -11.72 -1.97
N ARG A 145 22.81 -12.61 -1.27
CA ARG A 145 24.28 -12.72 -1.31
C ARG A 145 24.65 -14.00 -2.06
N PRO A 146 25.30 -13.91 -3.23
CA PRO A 146 25.78 -15.10 -3.94
C PRO A 146 26.73 -15.91 -3.06
N LEU A 147 26.57 -17.23 -3.04
CA LEU A 147 27.49 -18.17 -2.38
C LEU A 147 28.36 -18.90 -3.41
N SER A 148 27.78 -19.22 -4.56
CA SER A 148 28.46 -19.77 -5.74
C SER A 148 27.81 -19.22 -7.02
N ALA A 149 28.22 -19.72 -8.19
CA ALA A 149 27.58 -19.37 -9.46
C ALA A 149 26.08 -19.69 -9.49
N ASP A 150 25.67 -20.78 -8.84
CA ASP A 150 24.31 -21.32 -8.92
C ASP A 150 23.54 -21.26 -7.59
N SER A 151 24.13 -20.67 -6.55
CA SER A 151 23.50 -20.59 -5.23
C SER A 151 23.67 -19.22 -4.59
N ALA A 152 22.64 -18.80 -3.86
CA ALA A 152 22.65 -17.54 -3.13
C ALA A 152 21.86 -17.65 -1.82
N LEU A 153 22.25 -16.86 -0.85
CA LEU A 153 21.59 -16.75 0.43
C LEU A 153 20.73 -15.47 0.47
N LYS A 154 19.45 -15.61 0.76
CA LYS A 154 18.54 -14.47 0.95
C LYS A 154 18.35 -14.21 2.43
N LEU A 155 18.93 -13.13 2.94
CA LEU A 155 18.90 -12.76 4.36
C LEU A 155 18.17 -11.46 4.59
N THR A 156 17.43 -11.37 5.68
CA THR A 156 16.96 -10.09 6.18
C THR A 156 18.12 -9.31 6.82
N THR A 157 18.39 -8.11 6.32
CA THR A 157 19.57 -7.31 6.70
C THR A 157 19.21 -5.97 7.33
N ALA A 158 18.03 -5.44 7.03
CA ALA A 158 17.58 -4.12 7.48
C ALA A 158 16.06 -4.02 7.60
N TYR A 159 15.61 -2.90 8.18
CA TYR A 159 14.21 -2.47 8.20
C TYR A 159 14.02 -1.22 7.36
N TYR A 160 12.84 -1.08 6.74
CA TYR A 160 12.38 0.11 6.05
C TYR A 160 11.74 1.11 7.01
N TYR A 161 12.05 2.38 6.82
CA TYR A 161 11.47 3.50 7.54
C TYR A 161 10.93 4.52 6.55
N THR A 162 9.71 4.99 6.80
CA THR A 162 9.06 6.06 6.03
C THR A 162 9.80 7.40 6.22
N PRO A 163 9.50 8.45 5.43
CA PRO A 163 10.17 9.75 5.55
C PRO A 163 10.05 10.41 6.93
N SER A 164 8.96 10.18 7.67
CA SER A 164 8.82 10.63 9.06
C SER A 164 9.61 9.79 10.08
N GLY A 165 10.32 8.77 9.62
CA GLY A 165 11.14 7.89 10.44
C GLY A 165 10.37 6.75 11.10
N LYS A 166 9.13 6.45 10.69
CA LYS A 166 8.33 5.34 11.22
C LYS A 166 8.69 4.02 10.53
N SER A 167 8.86 2.96 11.30
CA SER A 167 9.07 1.61 10.80
C SER A 167 7.74 1.02 10.32
N ILE A 168 7.76 0.46 9.12
CA ILE A 168 6.62 -0.26 8.53
C ILE A 168 6.44 -1.64 9.18
N GLN A 169 7.52 -2.22 9.70
CA GLN A 169 7.56 -3.60 10.17
C GLN A 169 6.51 -3.88 11.25
N ALA A 170 5.86 -5.04 11.14
CA ALA A 170 4.76 -5.54 11.97
C ALA A 170 3.43 -4.77 11.81
N PHE A 171 3.45 -3.45 11.73
CA PHE A 171 2.22 -2.64 11.83
C PHE A 171 1.62 -2.23 10.50
N GLY A 172 2.45 -2.05 9.48
CA GLY A 172 2.06 -1.52 8.18
C GLY A 172 1.75 -0.03 8.19
N VAL A 173 1.17 0.43 7.10
CA VAL A 173 0.69 1.79 6.86
C VAL A 173 -0.81 1.83 7.17
N LYS A 174 -1.17 2.66 8.16
CA LYS A 174 -2.57 2.92 8.51
C LYS A 174 -3.19 3.92 7.52
N PRO A 175 -4.39 3.66 6.97
CA PRO A 175 -5.05 4.60 6.08
C PRO A 175 -5.49 5.87 6.82
N ASP A 176 -5.46 7.01 6.14
CA ASP A 176 -6.03 8.27 6.63
C ASP A 176 -7.57 8.20 6.69
N ILE A 177 -8.16 7.49 5.72
CA ILE A 177 -9.59 7.26 5.63
C ILE A 177 -9.83 5.74 5.51
N PRO A 178 -10.15 5.06 6.63
CA PRO A 178 -10.55 3.67 6.61
C PRO A 178 -11.82 3.47 5.78
N VAL A 179 -11.79 2.57 4.80
CA VAL A 179 -12.90 2.24 3.91
C VAL A 179 -12.93 0.74 3.68
N ASP A 180 -14.11 0.14 3.75
CA ASP A 180 -14.33 -1.28 3.44
C ASP A 180 -14.22 -1.54 1.93
N GLN A 181 -13.77 -2.72 1.53
CA GLN A 181 -13.75 -3.16 0.15
C GLN A 181 -15.18 -3.28 -0.42
N ASN A 182 -16.15 -3.61 0.44
CA ASN A 182 -17.56 -3.72 0.09
C ASN A 182 -18.43 -2.71 0.85
N ALA A 183 -19.55 -2.29 0.25
CA ALA A 183 -20.47 -1.33 0.84
C ALA A 183 -21.13 -1.85 2.14
N GLU A 184 -21.32 -3.16 2.25
CA GLU A 184 -21.91 -3.82 3.42
C GLU A 184 -20.87 -4.14 4.52
N GLY A 185 -19.58 -3.87 4.27
CA GLY A 185 -18.47 -4.28 5.12
C GLY A 185 -17.80 -5.58 4.66
N ASP A 186 -16.68 -5.90 5.30
CA ASP A 186 -15.82 -7.04 4.94
C ASP A 186 -15.72 -8.00 6.14
N PRO A 187 -16.70 -8.90 6.35
CA PRO A 187 -16.71 -9.79 7.51
C PRO A 187 -15.49 -10.72 7.53
N ASP A 188 -14.97 -11.12 6.37
CA ASP A 188 -13.83 -12.03 6.26
C ASP A 188 -12.49 -11.36 6.65
N ASP A 189 -12.44 -10.04 6.79
CA ASP A 189 -11.21 -9.31 7.18
C ASP A 189 -10.67 -9.76 8.54
N VAL A 190 -11.55 -10.27 9.40
CA VAL A 190 -11.18 -10.77 10.72
C VAL A 190 -10.23 -11.97 10.66
N LEU A 191 -10.32 -12.75 9.56
CA LEU A 191 -9.50 -13.91 9.28
C LEU A 191 -8.19 -13.56 8.57
N ILE A 192 -8.04 -12.34 8.07
CA ILE A 192 -6.83 -11.94 7.34
C ILE A 192 -5.68 -11.76 8.32
N THR A 193 -4.58 -12.47 8.07
CA THR A 193 -3.32 -12.35 8.80
C THR A 193 -2.46 -11.20 8.28
N ARG A 194 -1.74 -10.56 9.19
CA ARG A 194 -0.73 -9.53 8.95
C ARG A 194 0.61 -9.99 9.52
N GLU A 195 1.67 -9.25 9.24
CA GLU A 195 3.02 -9.56 9.73
C GLU A 195 3.03 -9.77 11.25
N ILE A 196 2.41 -8.86 12.02
CA ILE A 196 2.33 -8.94 13.50
C ILE A 196 1.63 -10.20 14.03
N ASP A 197 0.81 -10.87 13.22
CA ASP A 197 0.08 -12.07 13.63
C ASP A 197 0.92 -13.35 13.53
N SER A 198 2.11 -13.29 12.92
CA SER A 198 2.97 -14.46 12.79
C SER A 198 3.82 -14.66 14.04
N GLU A 199 3.83 -15.87 14.62
CA GLU A 199 4.52 -16.17 15.89
C GLU A 199 6.01 -15.77 15.91
N LYS A 200 6.67 -15.84 14.75
CA LYS A 200 8.11 -15.55 14.58
C LYS A 200 8.36 -14.36 13.65
N HIS A 201 7.44 -13.40 13.61
CA HIS A 201 7.69 -12.17 12.85
C HIS A 201 8.89 -11.41 13.40
N LEU A 202 9.49 -10.59 12.54
CA LEU A 202 10.60 -9.74 12.97
C LEU A 202 10.05 -8.57 13.79
N LYS A 203 10.58 -8.44 15.01
CA LYS A 203 10.16 -7.38 15.93
C LYS A 203 10.51 -5.99 15.39
N ASN A 204 9.58 -5.06 15.54
CA ASN A 204 9.76 -3.65 15.32
C ASN A 204 10.64 -3.07 16.44
N LYS A 205 11.68 -2.32 16.06
CA LYS A 205 12.65 -1.74 16.99
C LYS A 205 12.22 -0.41 17.63
N GLN A 206 11.07 0.16 17.24
CA GLN A 206 10.64 1.50 17.68
C GLN A 206 9.50 1.51 18.71
N SER A 207 8.86 0.37 18.98
CA SER A 207 7.70 0.33 19.89
C SER A 207 7.57 -1.02 20.58
N SER A 208 6.96 -1.03 21.77
CA SER A 208 6.50 -2.27 22.40
C SER A 208 5.35 -2.87 21.60
N GLU A 209 5.58 -4.05 21.02
CA GLU A 209 4.60 -4.79 20.22
C GLU A 209 3.50 -5.43 21.06
N GLU A 210 3.78 -5.75 22.32
CA GLU A 210 2.87 -6.51 23.18
C GLU A 210 1.50 -5.83 23.30
N LYS A 211 1.50 -4.51 23.53
CA LYS A 211 0.25 -3.73 23.56
C LYS A 211 -0.49 -3.79 22.22
N LEU A 212 0.23 -3.71 21.11
CA LEU A 212 -0.36 -3.67 19.77
C LEU A 212 -0.94 -5.03 19.34
N ILE A 213 -0.27 -6.12 19.73
CA ILE A 213 -0.76 -7.50 19.58
C ILE A 213 -2.05 -7.66 20.39
N ASN A 214 -2.02 -7.33 21.69
CA ASN A 214 -3.19 -7.45 22.57
C ASN A 214 -4.37 -6.59 22.09
N ASP A 215 -4.11 -5.35 21.68
CA ASP A 215 -5.13 -4.46 21.13
C ASP A 215 -5.73 -5.02 19.83
N ARG A 216 -4.91 -5.64 18.97
CA ARG A 216 -5.36 -6.26 17.72
C ARG A 216 -6.19 -7.51 17.97
N GLU A 217 -5.75 -8.40 18.86
CA GLU A 217 -6.48 -9.60 19.25
C GLU A 217 -7.83 -9.25 19.85
N LYS A 218 -7.86 -8.26 20.75
CA LYS A 218 -9.10 -7.74 21.32
C LYS A 218 -10.05 -7.22 20.24
N ARG A 219 -9.57 -6.39 19.31
CA ARG A 219 -10.40 -5.86 18.20
C ARG A 219 -10.90 -6.98 17.28
N ARG A 220 -10.12 -8.03 17.05
CA ARG A 220 -10.57 -9.22 16.32
C ARG A 220 -11.67 -9.96 17.04
N LEU A 221 -11.52 -10.22 18.34
CA LEU A 221 -12.54 -10.90 19.14
C LEU A 221 -13.86 -10.12 19.16
N GLU A 222 -13.79 -8.80 19.36
CA GLU A 222 -14.96 -7.93 19.33
C GLU A 222 -15.64 -7.91 17.95
N GLU A 223 -14.86 -7.89 16.86
CA GLU A 223 -15.43 -7.94 15.50
C GLU A 223 -16.01 -9.33 15.18
N LEU A 224 -15.38 -10.42 15.63
CA LEU A 224 -15.93 -11.78 15.52
C LEU A 224 -17.30 -11.88 16.18
N GLN A 225 -17.41 -11.45 17.44
CA GLN A 225 -18.68 -11.45 18.17
C GLN A 225 -19.76 -10.64 17.43
N ARG A 226 -19.39 -9.46 16.92
CA ARG A 226 -20.30 -8.63 16.13
C ARG A 226 -20.75 -9.31 14.84
N ILE A 227 -19.84 -9.99 14.14
CA ILE A 227 -20.16 -10.74 12.91
C ILE A 227 -21.07 -11.92 13.23
N GLU A 228 -20.82 -12.65 14.31
CA GLU A 228 -21.67 -13.75 14.78
C GLU A 228 -23.09 -13.27 15.08
N GLU A 229 -23.24 -12.16 15.81
CA GLU A 229 -24.56 -11.55 16.10
C GLU A 229 -25.30 -11.12 14.83
N ILE A 230 -24.58 -10.53 13.85
CA ILE A 230 -25.17 -10.15 12.56
C ILE A 230 -25.59 -11.40 11.79
N ASN A 231 -24.74 -12.42 11.72
CA ASN A 231 -25.00 -13.65 10.98
C ASN A 231 -26.12 -14.50 11.61
N ALA A 232 -26.30 -14.43 12.93
CA ALA A 232 -27.41 -15.08 13.63
C ALA A 232 -28.77 -14.49 13.22
N LYS A 233 -28.81 -13.19 12.85
CA LYS A 233 -30.03 -12.48 12.42
C LYS A 233 -30.33 -12.60 10.93
N LYS A 234 -29.38 -13.09 10.12
CA LYS A 234 -29.54 -13.20 8.67
C LYS A 234 -30.53 -14.29 8.27
N THR A 235 -31.36 -14.00 7.29
CA THR A 235 -32.27 -14.98 6.66
C THR A 235 -31.48 -16.01 5.83
N PRO A 236 -32.07 -17.17 5.49
CA PRO A 236 -31.45 -18.11 4.56
C PRO A 236 -31.07 -17.50 3.21
N GLU A 237 -31.92 -16.60 2.69
CA GLU A 237 -31.71 -15.89 1.42
C GLU A 237 -30.52 -14.93 1.49
N GLU A 238 -30.37 -14.19 2.59
CA GLU A 238 -29.22 -13.30 2.81
C GLU A 238 -27.91 -14.10 2.91
N LYS A 239 -27.94 -15.24 3.61
CA LYS A 239 -26.78 -16.15 3.70
C LYS A 239 -26.42 -16.74 2.34
N GLU A 240 -27.40 -17.08 1.51
CA GLU A 240 -27.17 -17.57 0.16
C GLU A 240 -26.60 -16.46 -0.76
N LYS A 241 -27.10 -15.22 -0.61
CA LYS A 241 -26.56 -14.06 -1.31
C LYS A 241 -25.09 -13.83 -0.96
N ASP A 242 -24.73 -13.89 0.31
CA ASP A 242 -23.34 -13.75 0.77
C ASP A 242 -22.44 -14.85 0.19
N ARG A 243 -22.91 -16.11 0.17
CA ARG A 243 -22.18 -17.24 -0.44
C ARG A 243 -21.96 -17.09 -1.94
N LYS A 244 -22.88 -16.41 -2.65
CA LYS A 244 -22.78 -16.15 -4.09
C LYS A 244 -22.03 -14.86 -4.41
N LYS A 245 -21.64 -14.07 -3.42
CA LYS A 245 -20.91 -12.82 -3.62
C LYS A 245 -19.58 -13.11 -4.29
N ARG A 246 -19.33 -12.44 -5.43
CA ARG A 246 -18.08 -12.59 -6.17
C ARG A 246 -17.02 -11.66 -5.59
N PRO A 247 -15.73 -12.01 -5.71
CA PRO A 247 -14.65 -11.07 -5.44
C PRO A 247 -14.80 -9.80 -6.28
N VAL A 248 -14.42 -8.66 -5.71
CA VAL A 248 -14.50 -7.38 -6.41
C VAL A 248 -13.58 -7.36 -7.63
N GLU A 249 -14.11 -6.92 -8.76
CA GLU A 249 -13.32 -6.59 -9.94
C GLU A 249 -12.77 -5.16 -9.79
N PHE A 250 -11.48 -5.04 -9.50
CA PHE A 250 -10.85 -3.74 -9.29
C PHE A 250 -10.85 -2.88 -10.54
N GLY A 251 -11.24 -1.61 -10.39
CA GLY A 251 -11.37 -0.67 -11.52
C GLY A 251 -12.73 -0.69 -12.20
N SER A 252 -13.61 -1.65 -11.87
CA SER A 252 -14.99 -1.66 -12.37
C SER A 252 -15.82 -0.52 -11.75
N THR A 253 -17.00 -0.27 -12.32
CA THR A 253 -17.97 0.67 -11.76
C THR A 253 -18.57 0.20 -10.43
N GLU A 254 -18.47 -1.09 -10.14
CA GLU A 254 -18.95 -1.72 -8.89
C GLU A 254 -17.87 -1.75 -7.79
N ASP A 255 -16.65 -1.30 -8.08
CA ASP A 255 -15.55 -1.24 -7.14
C ASP A 255 -15.80 -0.16 -6.07
N PHE A 256 -16.49 -0.55 -5.01
CA PHE A 256 -16.95 0.36 -3.96
C PHE A 256 -15.82 1.23 -3.39
N MET A 257 -14.68 0.67 -3.02
CA MET A 257 -13.57 1.47 -2.48
C MET A 257 -13.03 2.49 -3.50
N LEU A 258 -12.97 2.15 -4.78
CA LEU A 258 -12.61 3.09 -5.84
C LEU A 258 -13.66 4.19 -6.01
N THR A 259 -14.95 3.86 -5.90
CA THR A 259 -16.02 4.89 -5.93
C THR A 259 -15.90 5.85 -4.76
N GLN A 260 -15.49 5.38 -3.57
CA GLN A 260 -15.23 6.23 -2.40
C GLN A 260 -14.04 7.18 -2.64
N ALA A 261 -12.96 6.70 -3.25
CA ALA A 261 -11.83 7.56 -3.63
C ALA A 261 -12.23 8.62 -4.66
N ALA A 262 -13.03 8.25 -5.66
CA ALA A 262 -13.57 9.20 -6.62
C ALA A 262 -14.51 10.22 -5.97
N ALA A 263 -15.37 9.82 -5.02
CA ALA A 263 -16.23 10.71 -4.26
C ALA A 263 -15.40 11.71 -3.44
N TYR A 264 -14.37 11.23 -2.75
CA TYR A 264 -13.44 12.06 -1.98
C TYR A 264 -12.77 13.13 -2.84
N LEU A 265 -12.23 12.75 -4.01
CA LEU A 265 -11.59 13.68 -4.95
C LEU A 265 -12.57 14.72 -5.52
N LYS A 266 -13.88 14.43 -5.51
CA LYS A 266 -14.96 15.35 -5.90
C LYS A 266 -15.48 16.20 -4.73
N GLY A 267 -14.92 16.07 -3.53
CA GLY A 267 -15.39 16.76 -2.33
C GLY A 267 -16.72 16.22 -1.79
N GLN A 268 -17.10 14.99 -2.18
CA GLN A 268 -18.34 14.35 -1.73
C GLN A 268 -18.10 13.53 -0.45
N PRO A 269 -19.15 13.30 0.37
CA PRO A 269 -19.03 12.45 1.55
C PRO A 269 -18.56 11.03 1.22
N VAL A 270 -17.68 10.49 2.07
CA VAL A 270 -17.16 9.12 1.98
C VAL A 270 -17.74 8.26 3.08
N LYS A 271 -18.19 7.05 2.74
CA LYS A 271 -18.61 6.04 3.70
C LYS A 271 -17.38 5.35 4.31
N ARG A 272 -17.02 5.76 5.52
CA ARG A 272 -15.92 5.17 6.29
C ARG A 272 -16.26 3.76 6.78
N SER A 273 -15.22 2.93 6.93
CA SER A 273 -15.34 1.60 7.53
C SER A 273 -15.92 1.71 8.93
N LYS A 274 -16.79 0.75 9.27
CA LYS A 274 -17.32 0.55 10.62
C LYS A 274 -16.61 -0.60 11.35
N SER A 275 -15.62 -1.22 10.73
CA SER A 275 -14.88 -2.33 11.31
C SER A 275 -14.06 -1.85 12.50
N ARG A 276 -14.05 -2.62 13.59
CA ARG A 276 -13.15 -2.35 14.72
C ARG A 276 -11.68 -2.66 14.41
N LEU A 277 -11.36 -3.20 13.23
CA LEU A 277 -9.99 -3.57 12.87
C LEU A 277 -9.12 -2.37 12.46
N GLU A 278 -9.72 -1.20 12.20
CA GLU A 278 -9.07 0.00 11.65
C GLU A 278 -9.06 1.21 12.60
#